data_AF-A0A960ZHK1-F1
#
_entry.id   AF-A0A960ZHK1-F1
#
_cell.length_a   1.000
_cell.length_b   1.000
_cell.length_c   1.000
_cell.angle_alpha   90.00
_cell.angle_beta   90.00
_cell.angle_gamma   90.00
#
_symmetry.space_group_name_H-M   'P 1'
#
loop_
_entity.id
_entity.type
_entity.pdbx_description
1 polymer ?
#
loop_
_entity_poly.entity_id
_entity_poly.type
_entity_poly.pdbx_seq_one_letter_code
_entity_poly.pdbx_strand_id
1 'polypeptide(L)'
;TKKVQPDAPVELAEIGIFKLVESFHRILDNLHLNVTHDVENENFSIADSAVYIQQRLSKIKAGKMRFTELFTNKGEIRYGEVVACFLAMLSMMKRGVLKVIQTQDFEDMFLMPTESFYKGEWTYDGTEFDE
;
A
#
# COMPACT_ATOMS: atom_id res chain seq x y z
N THR A 1 30.67 -21.68 4.69
CA THR A 1 30.52 -20.25 5.06
C THR A 1 30.60 -19.39 3.80
N LYS A 2 29.46 -19.10 3.15
CA LYS A 2 29.44 -18.21 1.96
C LYS A 2 29.19 -16.78 2.41
N LYS A 3 30.16 -15.91 2.14
CA LYS A 3 30.10 -14.46 2.36
C LYS A 3 29.16 -13.83 1.32
N VAL A 4 28.18 -13.04 1.77
CA VAL A 4 27.34 -12.21 0.91
C VAL A 4 28.08 -10.88 0.72
N GLN A 5 28.29 -10.48 -0.54
CA GLN A 5 28.95 -9.22 -0.91
C GLN A 5 27.91 -8.09 -1.02
N PRO A 6 28.17 -6.84 -0.59
CA PRO A 6 27.12 -5.84 -0.39
C PRO A 6 26.72 -4.99 -1.60
N ASP A 7 27.36 -5.12 -2.77
CA ASP A 7 27.24 -4.11 -3.84
C ASP A 7 26.69 -4.63 -5.18
N ALA A 8 25.84 -5.67 -5.16
CA ALA A 8 25.06 -5.99 -6.35
C ALA A 8 23.97 -4.91 -6.51
N PRO A 9 23.78 -4.31 -7.70
CA PRO A 9 22.62 -3.48 -7.96
C PRO A 9 21.37 -4.28 -7.58
N VAL A 10 20.57 -3.76 -6.65
CA VAL A 10 19.24 -4.32 -6.38
C VAL A 10 18.44 -4.04 -7.64
N GLU A 11 18.50 -4.96 -8.60
CA GLU A 11 17.51 -5.04 -9.65
C GLU A 11 16.17 -5.09 -8.92
N LEU A 12 15.36 -4.05 -9.12
CA LEU A 12 13.95 -4.05 -8.77
C LEU A 12 13.35 -5.20 -9.56
N ALA A 13 13.38 -6.40 -8.98
CA ALA A 13 12.74 -7.55 -9.56
C ALA A 13 11.28 -7.14 -9.76
N GLU A 14 10.79 -7.23 -11.00
CA GLU A 14 9.35 -7.18 -11.26
C GLU A 14 8.72 -8.28 -10.40
N ILE A 15 8.20 -7.90 -9.24
CA ILE A 15 7.46 -8.82 -8.39
C ILE A 15 6.16 -9.06 -9.15
N GLY A 16 6.14 -10.16 -9.90
CA GLY A 16 4.94 -10.62 -10.58
C GLY A 16 3.80 -10.75 -9.57
N ILE A 17 2.58 -10.41 -10.00
CA ILE A 17 1.40 -10.35 -9.14
C ILE A 17 1.18 -11.63 -8.30
N PHE A 18 1.60 -12.79 -8.81
CA PHE A 18 1.55 -14.07 -8.12
C PHE A 18 2.40 -14.13 -6.84
N LYS A 19 3.58 -13.49 -6.85
CA LYS A 19 4.46 -13.44 -5.67
C LYS A 19 3.92 -12.49 -4.60
N LEU A 20 3.18 -11.48 -5.02
CA LEU A 20 2.46 -10.57 -4.12
C LEU A 20 1.27 -11.28 -3.47
N VAL A 21 0.50 -12.05 -4.25
CA VAL A 21 -0.59 -12.92 -3.75
C VAL A 21 -0.07 -13.98 -2.79
N GLU A 22 1.05 -14.63 -3.10
CA GLU A 22 1.68 -15.61 -2.20
C GLU A 22 2.18 -14.98 -0.89
N SER A 23 2.76 -13.79 -0.97
CA SER A 23 3.21 -13.05 0.22
C SER A 23 2.01 -12.62 1.08
N PHE A 24 0.91 -12.23 0.46
CA PHE A 24 -0.35 -11.90 1.13
C PHE A 24 -0.93 -13.12 1.84
N HIS A 25 -1.03 -14.28 1.18
CA HIS A 25 -1.46 -15.54 1.80
C HIS A 25 -0.59 -15.93 3.01
N ARG A 26 0.73 -15.81 2.89
CA ARG A 26 1.64 -16.10 4.01
C ARG A 26 1.44 -15.19 5.22
N ILE A 27 1.12 -13.92 5.01
CA ILE A 27 0.84 -12.99 6.10
C ILE A 27 -0.47 -13.37 6.79
N LEU A 28 -1.49 -13.73 6.03
CA LEU A 28 -2.78 -14.20 6.57
C LEU A 28 -2.64 -15.49 7.37
N ASP A 29 -1.86 -16.46 6.87
CA ASP A 29 -1.65 -17.76 7.54
C ASP A 29 -0.87 -17.60 8.86
N ASN A 30 0.07 -16.65 8.93
CA ASN A 30 0.88 -16.41 10.12
C ASN A 30 0.13 -15.72 11.27
N LEU A 31 -1.08 -15.19 11.02
CA LEU A 31 -1.82 -14.39 12.00
C LEU A 31 -2.70 -15.21 12.96
N HIS A 32 -2.76 -16.55 12.85
CA HIS A 32 -3.58 -17.43 13.70
C HIS A 32 -4.87 -16.74 14.19
N LEU A 33 -5.76 -16.42 13.25
CA LEU A 33 -7.04 -15.74 13.50
C LEU A 33 -7.91 -16.62 14.39
N ASN A 34 -7.70 -16.53 15.71
CA ASN A 34 -8.59 -17.12 16.70
C ASN A 34 -9.90 -16.34 16.63
N VAL A 35 -10.87 -16.99 15.98
CA VAL A 35 -12.25 -16.59 15.82
C VAL A 35 -12.92 -16.54 17.19
N THR A 36 -12.71 -15.49 17.97
CA THR A 36 -13.61 -15.05 19.04
C THR A 36 -13.17 -13.66 19.47
N HIS A 37 -13.80 -12.63 18.95
CA HIS A 37 -14.19 -11.44 19.71
C HIS A 37 -15.06 -10.56 18.81
N ASP A 38 -16.32 -10.39 19.26
CA ASP A 38 -17.33 -9.43 18.84
C ASP A 38 -16.85 -8.39 17.81
N VAL A 39 -16.98 -8.74 16.53
CA VAL A 39 -16.56 -7.87 15.42
C VAL A 39 -17.77 -7.04 15.02
N GLU A 40 -17.84 -5.79 15.49
CA GLU A 40 -18.46 -4.77 14.65
C GLU A 40 -17.74 -4.83 13.30
N ASN A 41 -18.44 -5.29 12.26
CA ASN A 41 -17.87 -5.53 10.93
C ASN A 41 -17.47 -4.19 10.31
N GLU A 42 -16.27 -3.74 10.61
CA GLU A 42 -15.66 -2.59 9.98
C GLU A 42 -15.12 -2.99 8.62
N ASN A 43 -15.97 -2.86 7.61
CA ASN A 43 -15.60 -3.05 6.22
C ASN A 43 -14.72 -1.88 5.77
N PHE A 44 -13.39 -2.06 5.75
CA PHE A 44 -12.48 -1.08 5.17
C PHE A 44 -12.41 -1.26 3.66
N SER A 45 -13.00 -0.32 2.92
CA SER A 45 -12.98 -0.32 1.46
C SER A 45 -11.61 0.10 0.92
N ILE A 46 -11.08 -0.70 -0.01
CA ILE A 46 -9.88 -0.34 -0.78
C ILE A 46 -10.17 0.92 -1.63
N ALA A 47 -11.41 1.08 -2.12
CA ALA A 47 -11.81 2.26 -2.88
C ALA A 47 -11.75 3.53 -2.04
N ASP A 48 -12.34 3.49 -0.85
CA ASP A 48 -12.33 4.63 0.05
C ASP A 48 -10.91 4.94 0.51
N SER A 49 -10.08 3.91 0.68
CA SER A 49 -8.67 4.05 1.00
C SER A 49 -7.86 4.69 -0.14
N ALA A 50 -8.15 4.38 -1.39
CA ALA A 50 -7.51 5.01 -2.56
C ALA A 50 -7.89 6.49 -2.67
N VAL A 51 -9.18 6.80 -2.50
CA VAL A 51 -9.68 8.19 -2.44
C VAL A 51 -9.04 8.94 -1.28
N TYR A 52 -8.91 8.30 -0.12
CA TYR A 52 -8.27 8.88 1.05
C TYR A 52 -6.79 9.23 0.78
N ILE A 53 -6.02 8.29 0.22
CA ILE A 53 -4.62 8.52 -0.15
C ILE A 53 -4.52 9.65 -1.16
N GLN A 54 -5.38 9.67 -2.18
CA GLN A 54 -5.44 10.74 -3.17
C GLN A 54 -5.66 12.11 -2.51
N GLN A 55 -6.64 12.23 -1.62
CA GLN A 55 -6.92 13.48 -0.92
C GLN A 55 -5.74 13.95 -0.06
N ARG A 56 -4.99 13.03 0.57
CA ARG A 56 -3.79 13.35 1.36
C ARG A 56 -2.66 13.82 0.45
N LEU A 57 -2.42 13.12 -0.66
CA LEU A 57 -1.37 13.44 -1.62
C LEU A 57 -1.63 14.73 -2.42
N SER A 58 -2.88 15.07 -2.71
CA SER A 58 -3.22 16.33 -3.37
C SER A 58 -2.98 17.57 -2.50
N LYS A 59 -2.83 17.40 -1.19
CA LYS A 59 -2.63 18.51 -0.23
C LYS A 59 -1.16 18.80 0.07
N ILE A 60 -0.23 17.91 -0.30
CA ILE A 60 1.19 18.10 -0.03
C ILE A 60 1.87 18.97 -1.08
N LYS A 61 2.76 19.85 -0.64
CA LYS A 61 3.58 20.70 -1.53
C LYS A 61 4.91 20.05 -1.93
N ALA A 62 5.37 19.09 -1.14
CA ALA A 62 6.71 18.50 -1.30
C ALA A 62 6.82 17.43 -2.40
N GLY A 63 5.71 17.07 -3.05
CA GLY A 63 5.67 16.01 -4.09
C GLY A 63 5.90 14.60 -3.56
N LYS A 64 6.04 14.42 -2.25
CA LYS A 64 6.14 13.12 -1.57
C LYS A 64 5.60 13.19 -0.14
N MET A 65 5.15 12.05 0.37
CA MET A 65 4.66 11.85 1.74
C MET A 65 5.10 10.47 2.24
N ARG A 66 5.41 10.31 3.53
CA ARG A 66 5.64 8.97 4.09
C ARG A 66 4.32 8.20 4.22
N PHE A 67 4.31 6.87 4.07
CA PHE A 67 3.09 6.08 4.20
C PHE A 67 2.48 6.24 5.60
N THR A 68 3.30 6.26 6.65
CA THR A 68 2.84 6.50 8.02
C THR A 68 2.16 7.86 8.21
N GLU A 69 2.53 8.88 7.41
CA GLU A 69 1.93 10.20 7.46
C GLU A 69 0.47 10.22 6.99
N LEU A 70 -0.01 9.16 6.33
CA LEU A 70 -1.45 8.99 6.07
C LEU A 70 -2.22 9.01 7.40
N PHE A 71 -1.70 8.37 8.43
CA PHE A 71 -2.39 8.19 9.70
C PHE A 71 -2.06 9.27 10.74
N THR A 72 -1.13 10.17 10.44
CA THR A 72 -0.83 11.30 11.32
C THR A 72 -2.09 12.15 11.53
N ASN A 73 -2.39 12.40 12.81
CA ASN A 73 -3.58 13.08 13.35
C ASN A 73 -4.88 12.25 13.34
N LYS A 74 -4.81 10.94 13.07
CA LYS A 74 -5.89 10.03 13.46
C LYS A 74 -5.74 9.67 14.93
N GLY A 75 -6.87 9.43 15.61
CA GLY A 75 -6.89 8.93 16.98
C GLY A 75 -6.50 7.46 16.98
N GLU A 76 -7.46 6.58 17.20
CA GLU A 76 -7.23 5.14 17.09
C GLU A 76 -7.06 4.73 15.62
N ILE A 77 -5.96 4.03 15.32
CA ILE A 77 -5.67 3.47 14.00
C ILE A 77 -5.98 1.98 14.06
N ARG A 78 -6.78 1.51 13.12
CA ARG A 78 -7.23 0.11 13.09
C ARG A 78 -6.44 -0.68 12.05
N TYR A 79 -6.14 -1.94 12.36
CA TYR A 79 -5.33 -2.79 11.50
C TYR A 79 -5.90 -2.89 10.07
N GLY A 80 -7.21 -3.11 9.96
CA GLY A 80 -7.90 -3.19 8.67
C GLY A 80 -7.78 -1.91 7.82
N GLU A 81 -7.69 -0.75 8.47
CA GLU A 81 -7.50 0.54 7.80
C GLU A 81 -6.11 0.65 7.17
N VAL A 82 -5.09 0.22 7.91
CA VAL A 82 -3.70 0.21 7.43
C VAL A 82 -3.56 -0.75 6.26
N VAL A 83 -4.15 -1.94 6.37
CA VAL A 83 -4.17 -2.94 5.30
C VAL A 83 -4.90 -2.41 4.06
N ALA A 84 -6.08 -1.80 4.22
CA ALA A 84 -6.83 -1.26 3.09
C ALA A 84 -6.08 -0.10 2.39
N CYS A 85 -5.40 0.77 3.14
CA CYS A 85 -4.52 1.79 2.57
C CYS A 85 -3.32 1.20 1.85
N PHE A 86 -2.73 0.13 2.38
CA PHE A 86 -1.62 -0.55 1.72
C PHE A 86 -2.05 -1.21 0.39
N LEU A 87 -3.19 -1.89 0.38
CA LEU A 87 -3.77 -2.48 -0.83
C LEU A 87 -4.15 -1.41 -1.87
N ALA A 88 -4.72 -0.29 -1.41
CA ALA A 88 -5.03 0.84 -2.27
C ALA A 88 -3.77 1.50 -2.86
N MET A 89 -2.70 1.60 -2.08
CA MET A 89 -1.40 2.07 -2.58
C MET A 89 -0.89 1.15 -3.70
N LEU A 90 -0.99 -0.17 -3.53
CA LEU A 90 -0.58 -1.14 -4.55
C LEU A 90 -1.43 -1.03 -5.83
N SER A 91 -2.74 -0.81 -5.72
CA SER A 91 -3.59 -0.61 -6.91
C SER A 91 -3.23 0.69 -7.64
N MET A 92 -2.94 1.77 -6.91
CA MET A 92 -2.46 3.04 -7.46
C MET A 92 -1.08 2.89 -8.15
N MET A 93 -0.19 2.06 -7.60
CA MET A 93 1.09 1.71 -8.25
C MET A 93 0.87 0.94 -9.54
N LYS A 94 0.00 -0.08 -9.52
CA LYS A 94 -0.36 -0.89 -10.71
C LYS A 94 -0.87 -0.01 -11.86
N ARG A 95 -1.62 1.05 -11.53
CA ARG A 95 -2.16 2.03 -12.49
C ARG A 95 -1.15 3.11 -12.93
N GLY A 96 0.06 3.12 -12.38
CA GLY A 96 1.11 4.08 -12.73
C GLY A 96 0.90 5.51 -12.20
N VAL A 97 -0.09 5.71 -11.31
CA VAL A 97 -0.39 7.03 -10.73
C VAL A 97 0.38 7.28 -9.43
N LEU A 98 0.98 6.25 -8.85
CA LEU A 98 1.77 6.36 -7.64
C LEU A 98 3.10 5.61 -7.79
N LYS A 99 4.20 6.29 -7.48
CA LYS A 99 5.51 5.67 -7.29
C LYS A 99 5.79 5.54 -5.80
N VAL A 100 6.32 4.39 -5.39
CA VAL A 100 6.73 4.14 -4.00
C VAL A 100 8.23 3.89 -3.94
N ILE A 101 8.89 4.50 -2.97
CA ILE A 101 10.31 4.27 -2.68
C ILE A 101 10.44 3.81 -1.23
N GLN A 102 11.01 2.63 -1.03
CA GLN A 102 11.38 2.09 0.27
C GLN A 102 12.88 1.83 0.28
N THR A 103 13.59 2.38 1.26
CA THR A 103 15.06 2.34 1.28
C THR A 103 15.61 1.03 1.85
N GLN A 104 14.87 0.40 2.76
CA GLN A 104 15.22 -0.87 3.40
C GLN A 104 13.94 -1.63 3.74
N ASP A 105 14.02 -2.95 3.85
CA ASP A 105 12.89 -3.78 4.25
C ASP A 105 12.33 -3.33 5.60
N PHE A 106 11.01 -3.29 5.72
CA PHE A 106 10.27 -2.88 6.92
C PHE A 106 10.43 -1.42 7.36
N GLU A 107 11.21 -0.61 6.64
CA GLU A 107 11.25 0.83 6.85
C GLU A 107 10.04 1.52 6.22
N ASP A 108 9.82 2.76 6.62
CA ASP A 108 8.75 3.59 6.07
C ASP A 108 8.96 3.83 4.56
N MET A 109 7.86 4.06 3.86
CA MET A 109 7.82 4.16 2.41
C MET A 109 7.44 5.57 1.99
N PHE A 110 8.11 6.12 0.98
CA PHE A 110 7.72 7.39 0.38
C PHE A 110 6.74 7.16 -0.76
N LEU A 111 5.56 7.77 -0.63
CA LEU A 111 4.52 7.86 -1.64
C LEU A 111 4.78 9.11 -2.50
N MET A 112 4.90 8.92 -3.82
CA MET A 112 5.23 9.98 -4.78
C MET A 112 4.20 9.97 -5.92
N PRO A 113 3.32 10.98 -6.01
CA PRO A 113 2.41 11.13 -7.15
C PRO A 113 3.19 11.23 -8.46
N THR A 114 2.67 10.61 -9.52
CA THR A 114 3.22 10.76 -10.89
C THR A 114 2.48 11.86 -11.64
N GLU A 115 2.93 12.18 -12.86
CA GLU A 115 2.20 13.12 -13.73
C GLU A 115 0.75 12.67 -14.00
N SER A 116 0.52 11.37 -14.20
CA SER A 116 -0.83 10.81 -14.44
C SER A 116 -1.76 10.96 -13.22
N PHE A 117 -1.22 11.07 -12.01
CA PHE A 117 -2.00 11.39 -10.82
C PHE A 117 -2.68 12.75 -10.93
N TYR A 118 -1.94 13.76 -11.40
CA TYR A 118 -2.43 15.15 -11.47
C TYR A 118 -3.36 15.39 -12.65
N LYS A 119 -3.23 14.59 -13.72
CA LYS A 119 -4.12 14.67 -14.88
C LYS A 119 -5.52 14.10 -14.63
N GLY A 120 -5.75 13.45 -13.49
CA GLY A 120 -7.05 12.84 -13.16
C GLY A 120 -7.42 11.68 -14.07
N GLU A 121 -6.43 11.06 -14.72
CA GLU A 121 -6.59 9.94 -15.67
C GLU A 121 -6.94 8.61 -14.96
N TRP A 122 -7.29 8.66 -13.67
CA TRP A 122 -7.60 7.47 -12.88
C TRP A 122 -8.77 7.73 -11.93
N THR A 123 -9.67 6.76 -11.87
CA THR A 123 -10.74 6.68 -10.88
C THR A 123 -10.73 5.27 -10.31
N TYR A 124 -10.70 5.12 -8.99
CA TYR A 124 -10.90 3.82 -8.37
C TYR A 124 -12.40 3.51 -8.34
N ASP A 125 -12.84 2.65 -9.24
CA ASP A 125 -14.23 2.21 -9.41
C ASP A 125 -14.51 0.85 -8.76
N GLY A 126 -13.49 0.17 -8.21
CA GLY A 126 -13.63 -1.07 -7.45
C GLY A 126 -13.87 -2.32 -8.28
N THR A 127 -13.98 -2.21 -9.61
CA THR A 127 -14.33 -3.30 -10.53
C THR A 127 -13.14 -4.21 -10.89
N GLU A 128 -11.90 -3.85 -10.52
CA GLU A 128 -10.67 -4.60 -10.85
C GLU A 128 -10.51 -5.96 -10.15
N PHE A 129 -11.40 -6.30 -9.20
CA PHE A 129 -11.39 -7.59 -8.49
C PHE A 129 -12.67 -8.42 -8.74
N ASP A 130 -13.54 -7.98 -9.66
CA ASP A 130 -14.77 -8.68 -10.04
C ASP A 130 -14.55 -9.71 -11.19
N GLU A 131 -13.31 -10.01 -11.54
CA GLU A 131 -12.92 -11.05 -12.53
C GLU A 131 -12.35 -12.33 -11.88
#